data_AF-A0A6G7Z1Y1-F1
#
_entry.id   AF-A0A6G7Z1Y1-F1
#
_cell.length_a   1.000
_cell.length_b   1.000
_cell.length_c   1.000
_cell.angle_alpha   90.00
_cell.angle_beta   90.00
_cell.angle_gamma   90.00
#
_symmetry.space_group_name_H-M   'P 1'
#
loop_
_entity.id
_entity.type
_entity.pdbx_description
1 polymer ?
#
loop_
_entity_poly.entity_id
_entity_poly.type
_entity_poly.pdbx_seq_one_letter_code
_entity_poly.pdbx_strand_id
1 'polypeptide(L)'
;MHLDKRGRDYSALLVTHPVDGPQTAYERPRRALVTAPTYAGDTVTLELDVTARAHGMLCVEQHDPTWGTWHAWVPAEACEPLA
;
A
#
# COMPACT_ATOMS: atom_id res chain seq x y z
N MET A 1 -1.56 5.77 -19.47
CA MET A 1 -2.82 5.57 -18.73
C MET A 1 -2.83 4.14 -18.22
N HIS A 2 -2.95 3.95 -16.91
CA HIS A 2 -2.92 2.62 -16.30
C HIS A 2 -4.35 2.17 -16.00
N LEU A 3 -4.94 1.42 -16.93
CA LEU A 3 -6.33 0.95 -16.86
C LEU A 3 -6.42 -0.55 -16.56
N ASP A 4 -7.37 -0.95 -15.72
CA ASP A 4 -7.71 -2.36 -15.54
C ASP A 4 -8.55 -2.88 -16.72
N LYS A 5 -8.87 -4.18 -16.71
CA LYS A 5 -9.72 -4.83 -17.73
C LYS A 5 -11.15 -4.28 -17.81
N ARG A 6 -11.57 -3.43 -16.85
CA ARG A 6 -12.88 -2.76 -16.78
C ARG A 6 -12.77 -1.28 -17.15
N GLY A 7 -11.58 -0.80 -17.56
CA GLY A 7 -11.35 0.59 -17.91
C GLY A 7 -11.23 1.54 -16.72
N ARG A 8 -10.99 1.04 -15.49
CA ARG A 8 -10.79 1.87 -14.31
C ARG A 8 -9.32 2.25 -14.17
N ASP A 9 -9.06 3.52 -13.96
CA ASP A 9 -7.71 4.06 -13.77
C ASP A 9 -7.19 3.71 -12.37
N TYR A 10 -6.05 3.04 -12.30
CA TYR A 10 -5.36 2.70 -11.06
C TYR A 10 -4.04 3.45 -10.88
N SER A 11 -3.77 4.46 -11.72
CA SER A 11 -2.50 5.20 -11.72
C SER A 11 -2.16 5.81 -10.34
N ALA A 12 -3.17 6.21 -9.56
CA ALA A 12 -2.98 6.81 -8.24
C ALA A 12 -2.71 5.80 -7.10
N LEU A 13 -2.93 4.51 -7.33
CA LEU A 13 -2.72 3.47 -6.31
C LEU A 13 -1.24 3.19 -6.14
N LEU A 14 -0.82 2.87 -4.91
CA LEU A 14 0.53 2.40 -4.64
C LEU A 14 0.80 1.08 -5.36
N VAL A 15 2.00 0.96 -5.90
CA VAL A 15 2.48 -0.31 -6.46
C VAL A 15 2.59 -1.33 -5.34
N THR A 16 1.92 -2.47 -5.51
CA THR A 16 2.04 -3.59 -4.58
C THR A 16 3.21 -4.47 -5.00
N HIS A 17 4.13 -4.74 -4.06
CA HIS A 17 5.24 -5.66 -4.28
C HIS A 17 4.82 -7.11 -4.02
N PRO A 18 5.41 -8.10 -4.71
CA PRO A 18 5.22 -9.49 -4.35
C PRO A 18 5.78 -9.74 -2.94
N VAL A 19 5.10 -10.61 -2.20
CA VAL A 19 5.52 -11.02 -0.86
C VAL A 19 5.60 -12.53 -0.81
N ASP A 20 6.77 -13.03 -0.39
CA ASP A 20 7.00 -14.44 -0.13
C ASP A 20 6.96 -14.74 1.36
N GLY A 21 6.52 -15.96 1.71
CA GLY A 21 6.52 -16.46 3.08
C GLY A 21 5.30 -16.08 3.92
N PRO A 22 5.36 -16.34 5.24
CA PRO A 22 4.21 -16.18 6.12
C PRO A 22 3.87 -14.70 6.34
N GLN A 23 2.57 -14.41 6.32
CA GLN A 23 2.01 -13.08 6.56
C GLN A 23 1.30 -13.09 7.91
N THR A 24 1.38 -11.98 8.65
CA THR A 24 0.69 -11.81 9.93
C THR A 24 -0.10 -10.52 9.91
N ALA A 25 -1.43 -10.64 9.96
CA ALA A 25 -2.32 -9.49 10.14
C ALA A 25 -2.15 -8.91 11.55
N TYR A 26 -2.26 -7.60 11.66
CA TYR A 26 -2.38 -6.94 12.96
C TYR A 26 -3.82 -7.03 13.46
N GLU A 27 -3.98 -7.20 14.77
CA GLU A 27 -5.31 -7.18 15.41
C GLU A 27 -6.01 -5.82 15.23
N ARG A 28 -5.22 -4.75 15.18
CA ARG A 28 -5.67 -3.39 14.88
C ARG A 28 -4.71 -2.73 13.89
N PRO A 29 -5.22 -1.94 12.93
CA PRO A 29 -4.36 -1.17 12.04
C PRO A 29 -3.44 -0.22 12.81
N ARG A 30 -2.26 0.04 12.25
CA ARG A 30 -1.25 0.96 12.81
C ARG A 30 -1.02 2.10 11.84
N ARG A 31 -1.10 3.35 12.29
CA ARG A 31 -0.86 4.51 11.43
C ARG A 31 0.62 4.65 11.10
N ALA A 32 0.91 4.94 9.84
CA ALA A 32 2.27 5.23 9.38
C ALA A 32 2.25 6.27 8.25
N LEU A 33 3.32 7.03 8.15
CA LEU A 33 3.64 7.81 6.97
C LEU A 33 4.37 6.88 5.97
N VAL A 34 3.83 6.73 4.77
CA VAL A 34 4.27 5.75 3.78
C VAL A 34 4.76 6.47 2.54
N THR A 35 6.03 6.28 2.18
CA THR A 35 6.64 6.86 0.98
C THR A 35 6.92 5.78 -0.06
N ALA A 36 6.11 5.70 -1.10
CA ALA A 36 6.16 4.60 -2.08
C ALA A 36 5.72 5.05 -3.49
N PRO A 37 6.12 4.32 -4.54
CA PRO A 37 5.71 4.62 -5.91
C PRO A 37 4.25 4.28 -6.15
N THR A 38 3.59 5.09 -6.96
CA THR A 38 2.28 4.81 -7.56
C THR A 38 2.44 4.13 -8.92
N TYR A 39 1.37 3.54 -9.45
CA TYR A 39 1.38 3.01 -10.81
C TYR A 39 1.59 4.09 -11.88
N ALA A 40 1.36 5.37 -11.58
CA ALA A 40 1.71 6.49 -12.47
C ALA A 40 3.23 6.68 -12.62
N GLY A 41 4.04 6.13 -11.71
CA GLY A 41 5.49 6.32 -11.64
C GLY A 41 5.93 7.41 -10.66
N ASP A 42 4.99 8.13 -10.04
CA ASP A 42 5.29 9.13 -9.03
C ASP A 42 5.59 8.48 -7.67
N THR A 43 6.52 9.04 -6.90
CA THR A 43 6.70 8.67 -5.49
C THR A 43 5.91 9.64 -4.62
N VAL A 44 5.02 9.11 -3.79
CA VAL A 44 4.15 9.92 -2.92
C VAL A 44 4.35 9.52 -1.46
N THR A 45 4.10 10.48 -0.57
CA THR A 45 4.09 10.27 0.88
C THR A 45 2.67 10.44 1.40
N LEU A 46 2.11 9.39 2.03
CA LEU A 46 0.73 9.32 2.47
C LEU A 46 0.63 8.80 3.90
N GLU A 47 -0.30 9.31 4.70
CA GLU A 47 -0.63 8.71 5.99
C GLU A 47 -1.63 7.57 5.82
N LEU A 48 -1.17 6.34 5.98
CA LEU A 48 -1.94 5.13 5.73
C LEU A 48 -1.99 4.24 6.97
N ASP A 49 -2.94 3.31 6.93
CA ASP A 49 -3.06 2.25 7.91
C ASP A 49 -2.25 1.03 7.48
N VAL A 50 -1.37 0.55 8.36
CA VAL A 50 -0.62 -0.70 8.20
C VAL A 50 -1.44 -1.83 8.84
N THR A 51 -1.84 -2.81 8.03
CA THR A 51 -2.79 -3.86 8.43
C THR A 51 -2.15 -5.24 8.59
N ALA A 52 -1.01 -5.48 7.96
CA ALA A 52 -0.27 -6.73 8.09
C ALA A 52 1.24 -6.53 7.92
N ARG A 53 2.00 -7.57 8.25
CA ARG A 53 3.45 -7.65 8.04
C ARG A 53 3.87 -8.98 7.45
N ALA A 54 4.97 -8.95 6.71
CA ALA A 54 5.73 -10.11 6.27
C ALA A 54 7.24 -9.78 6.37
N HIS A 55 8.11 -10.70 5.98
CA HIS A 55 9.56 -10.50 6.12
C HIS A 55 10.04 -9.29 5.29
N GLY A 56 10.40 -8.19 5.98
CA GLY A 56 10.86 -6.94 5.36
C GLY A 56 9.74 -6.12 4.68
N MET A 57 8.49 -6.51 4.83
CA MET A 57 7.36 -5.91 4.10
C MET A 57 6.20 -5.57 5.03
N LEU A 58 5.49 -4.49 4.73
CA LEU A 58 4.29 -4.05 5.43
C LEU A 58 3.15 -3.93 4.43
N CYS A 59 1.97 -4.41 4.81
CA CYS A 59 0.74 -4.22 4.03
C CYS A 59 0.07 -2.94 4.49
N VAL A 60 -0.13 -2.00 3.57
CA VAL A 60 -0.82 -0.74 3.80
C VAL A 60 -2.17 -0.74 3.11
N GLU A 61 -3.13 -0.07 3.73
CA GLU A 61 -4.49 0.10 3.22
C GLU A 61 -4.68 1.53 2.69
N GLN A 62 -5.07 1.63 1.41
CA GLN A 62 -5.50 2.87 0.78
C GLN A 62 -7.00 2.81 0.49
N HIS A 63 -7.71 3.92 0.71
CA HIS A 63 -9.07 4.10 0.25
C HIS A 63 -9.07 5.04 -0.95
N ASP A 64 -9.49 4.52 -2.09
CA ASP A 64 -9.63 5.27 -3.34
C ASP A 64 -11.11 5.34 -3.77
N PRO A 65 -11.62 6.50 -4.21
CA PRO A 65 -13.02 6.64 -4.63
C PRO A 65 -13.45 5.74 -5.80
N THR A 66 -12.53 5.34 -6.66
CA THR A 66 -12.78 4.52 -7.86
C THR A 66 -12.61 3.03 -7.58
N TRP A 67 -11.66 2.69 -6.71
CA TRP A 67 -11.24 1.31 -6.43
C TRP A 67 -11.75 0.75 -5.11
N GLY A 68 -12.21 1.59 -4.19
CA GLY A 68 -12.52 1.20 -2.83
C GLY A 68 -11.25 0.96 -2.03
N THR A 69 -11.20 -0.14 -1.29
CA THR A 69 -10.02 -0.51 -0.51
C THR A 69 -8.98 -1.18 -1.40
N TRP A 70 -7.76 -0.63 -1.39
CA TRP A 70 -6.57 -1.19 -2.02
C TRP A 70 -5.54 -1.56 -0.97
N HIS A 71 -5.03 -2.79 -1.02
CA HIS A 71 -3.93 -3.26 -0.18
C HIS A 71 -2.65 -3.33 -0.99
N ALA A 72 -1.61 -2.64 -0.52
CA ALA A 72 -0.30 -2.66 -1.13
C ALA A 72 0.73 -3.20 -0.14
N TRP A 73 1.55 -4.16 -0.58
CA TRP A 73 2.75 -4.53 0.15
C TRP A 73 3.89 -3.60 -0.26
N VAL A 74 4.46 -2.91 0.72
CA VAL A 74 5.59 -1.99 0.54
C VAL A 74 6.76 -2.42 1.44
N PRO A 75 8.01 -2.09 1.07
CA PRO A 75 9.16 -2.33 1.94
C PRO A 75 8.96 -1.69 3.31
N ALA A 76 9.37 -2.36 4.38
CA ALA A 76 9.17 -1.85 5.74
C ALA A 76 9.88 -0.49 5.95
N GLU A 77 11.01 -0.27 5.29
CA GLU A 77 11.74 1.01 5.29
C GLU A 77 11.00 2.16 4.60
N ALA A 78 9.96 1.87 3.82
CA ALA A 78 9.08 2.89 3.22
C ALA A 78 8.09 3.46 4.24
N CYS A 79 7.99 2.89 5.44
CA CYS A 79 7.00 3.23 6.45
C CYS A 79 7.65 3.83 7.69
N GLU A 80 7.24 5.04 8.04
CA GLU A 80 7.58 5.70 9.30
C GLU A 80 6.37 5.64 10.25
N PRO A 81 6.47 4.98 11.42
CA PRO A 81 5.35 4.89 12.35
C PRO A 81 4.89 6.27 12.84
N LEU A 82 3.57 6.48 12.85
CA LEU A 82 2.97 7.65 13.50
C LEU A 82 2.59 7.26 14.94
N ALA A 83 2.96 8.11 15.89
CA ALA A 83 2.76 7.90 17.33
C ALA A 83 1.30 8.05 17.77
#